data_AF-A0A975TW32-F1
#
_entry.id   AF-A0A975TW32-F1
#
_cell.length_a   1.000
_cell.length_b   1.000
_cell.length_c   1.000
_cell.angle_alpha   90.00
_cell.angle_beta   90.00
_cell.angle_gamma   90.00
#
_symmetry.space_group_name_H-M   'P 1'
#
loop_
_entity.id
_entity.type
_entity.pdbx_description
1 polymer ?
#
loop_
_entity_poly.entity_id
_entity_poly.type
_entity_poly.pdbx_seq_one_letter_code
_entity_poly.pdbx_strand_id
1 'polypeptide(L)'
;MKKLACGLALALSATPLTAQTWTANTFANESLLFAGVSPPEPSMHFGCTAPAPENRPLIETGSHESHRTEAFETTVGFFDPLFEWSPPYVISGIVITVDGTSYQLPPLELNELQGSAIYLPMTDPFILSLFTAQSLTFDTGQGTAYAYPVDGLADGLREAFGYCNARWVELGTPMPPALAAVMGDAPLAPSAPASASLPAPIVQQAAASCMNGAGTITREDLQTADFDGDGQEDFILNHASVTCTDGMSGFCGAANCSIDVFLSSLAYQQPRELLGIGAEIVPLADGRTGIQIAGSFSLCGQDGLCPGPQVWDGTSFVLFDGGAVQSAPTPTVPKD
;
A
#
# COMPACT_ATOMS: atom_id res chain seq x y z
N MET A 1 -50.90 55.37 28.03
CA MET A 1 -50.36 54.63 26.86
C MET A 1 -49.26 53.69 27.37
N LYS A 2 -49.48 52.38 27.23
CA LYS A 2 -48.56 51.30 27.60
C LYS A 2 -47.34 51.29 26.68
N LYS A 3 -46.13 51.16 27.22
CA LYS A 3 -45.01 50.51 26.52
C LYS A 3 -44.23 49.64 27.51
N LEU A 4 -44.47 48.33 27.41
CA LEU A 4 -43.59 47.28 27.91
C LEU A 4 -42.28 47.37 27.10
N ALA A 5 -41.15 47.43 27.78
CA ALA A 5 -39.84 47.13 27.19
C ALA A 5 -39.40 45.79 27.77
N CYS A 6 -39.49 44.75 26.94
CA CYS A 6 -39.00 43.40 27.21
C CYS A 6 -37.50 43.39 26.89
N GLY A 7 -36.65 43.37 27.92
CA GLY A 7 -35.20 43.22 27.76
C GLY A 7 -34.87 41.76 27.53
N LEU A 8 -34.54 41.40 26.29
CA LEU A 8 -34.05 40.08 25.92
C LEU A 8 -32.58 39.96 26.33
N ALA A 9 -32.29 39.24 27.42
CA ALA A 9 -30.94 38.88 27.79
C ALA A 9 -30.49 37.70 26.91
N LEU A 10 -29.63 37.97 25.92
CA LEU A 10 -28.90 36.91 25.22
C LEU A 10 -27.84 36.34 26.17
N ALA A 11 -28.09 35.16 26.69
CA ALA A 11 -27.05 34.33 27.28
C ALA A 11 -26.16 33.80 26.15
N LEU A 12 -24.98 34.41 25.94
CA LEU A 12 -23.92 33.78 25.16
C LEU A 12 -23.41 32.57 25.95
N SER A 13 -23.90 31.39 25.60
CA SER A 13 -23.25 30.13 25.96
C SER A 13 -21.93 30.05 25.20
N ALA A 14 -20.84 30.50 25.83
CA ALA A 14 -19.50 30.17 25.38
C ALA A 14 -19.30 28.66 25.58
N THR A 15 -19.48 27.88 24.53
CA THR A 15 -19.02 26.49 24.50
C THR A 15 -17.51 26.50 24.70
N PRO A 16 -16.95 25.75 25.67
CA PRO A 16 -15.52 25.57 25.74
C PRO A 16 -15.08 24.94 24.41
N LEU A 17 -14.17 25.61 23.71
CA LEU A 17 -13.48 25.03 22.58
C LEU A 17 -12.64 23.88 23.14
N THR A 18 -13.13 22.65 23.05
CA THR A 18 -12.35 21.46 23.39
C THR A 18 -11.22 21.39 22.39
N ALA A 19 -10.00 21.72 22.81
CA ALA A 19 -8.82 21.53 21.99
C ALA A 19 -8.74 20.05 21.61
N GLN A 20 -8.75 19.76 20.31
CA GLN A 20 -8.51 18.41 19.82
C GLN A 20 -7.14 17.95 20.32
N THR A 21 -7.08 16.73 20.84
CA THR A 21 -5.84 16.21 21.44
C THR A 21 -4.96 15.55 20.39
N TRP A 22 -5.55 14.80 19.46
CA TRP A 22 -4.81 14.27 18.33
C TRP A 22 -4.78 15.27 17.18
N THR A 23 -3.61 15.44 16.58
CA THR A 23 -3.40 16.34 15.44
C THR A 23 -2.71 15.60 14.32
N ALA A 24 -3.26 15.70 13.11
CA ALA A 24 -2.59 15.26 11.91
C ALA A 24 -1.54 16.28 11.47
N ASN A 25 -0.48 15.78 10.86
CA ASN A 25 0.54 16.56 10.18
C ASN A 25 0.83 15.88 8.84
N THR A 26 0.84 16.67 7.77
CA THR A 26 1.18 16.21 6.42
C THR A 26 2.28 17.09 5.86
N PHE A 27 3.24 16.49 5.19
CA PHE A 27 4.23 17.23 4.39
C PHE A 27 4.70 16.39 3.21
N ALA A 28 5.40 17.01 2.27
CA ALA A 28 5.99 16.32 1.13
C ALA A 28 7.40 16.83 0.89
N ASN A 29 8.22 15.98 0.29
CA ASN A 29 9.36 16.41 -0.49
C ASN A 29 9.27 15.80 -1.90
N GLU A 30 10.29 15.97 -2.72
CA GLU A 30 10.30 15.50 -4.12
C GLU A 30 10.40 13.95 -4.25
N SER A 31 10.48 13.21 -3.13
CA SER A 31 10.52 11.74 -3.12
C SER A 31 9.29 11.12 -2.49
N LEU A 32 8.85 11.64 -1.34
CA LEU A 32 7.82 11.05 -0.50
C LEU A 32 6.82 12.10 0.00
N LEU A 33 5.57 11.66 0.04
CA LEU A 33 4.53 12.21 0.88
C LEU A 33 4.68 11.58 2.27
N PHE A 34 4.55 12.39 3.31
CA PHE A 34 4.58 11.98 4.71
C PHE A 34 3.32 12.45 5.40
N ALA A 35 2.71 11.57 6.16
CA ALA A 35 1.65 11.95 7.07
C ALA A 35 1.73 11.19 8.37
N GLY A 36 1.26 11.82 9.44
CA GLY A 36 1.07 11.15 10.71
C GLY A 36 0.11 11.88 11.63
N VAL A 37 -0.42 11.15 12.59
CA VAL A 37 -1.32 11.65 13.63
C VAL A 37 -0.75 11.30 15.00
N SER A 38 -0.67 12.30 15.87
CA SER A 38 -0.03 12.21 17.17
C SER A 38 -0.84 12.95 18.24
N PRO A 39 -0.81 12.51 19.51
CA PRO A 39 -1.37 13.26 20.63
C PRO A 39 -0.45 14.45 21.02
N PRO A 40 -0.85 15.33 21.97
CA PRO A 40 -0.12 16.57 22.27
C PRO A 40 1.25 16.33 22.91
N GLU A 41 1.42 15.19 23.60
CA GLU A 41 2.70 14.74 24.13
C GLU A 41 3.21 13.59 23.27
N PRO A 42 4.48 13.61 22.82
CA PRO A 42 5.02 12.55 21.99
C PRO A 42 5.06 11.24 22.77
N SER A 43 4.27 10.26 22.32
CA SER A 43 4.20 8.96 22.97
C SER A 43 3.94 7.84 21.95
N MET A 44 2.83 7.91 21.22
CA MET A 44 2.46 6.99 20.16
C MET A 44 2.00 7.80 18.97
N HIS A 45 2.34 7.37 17.77
CA HIS A 45 1.91 8.00 16.53
C HIS A 45 1.53 6.96 15.49
N PHE A 46 0.61 7.34 14.61
CA PHE A 46 0.24 6.55 13.44
C PHE A 46 0.66 7.31 12.19
N GLY A 47 1.52 6.71 11.37
CA GLY A 47 2.11 7.34 10.21
C GLY A 47 1.89 6.55 8.93
N CYS A 48 2.12 7.21 7.79
CA CYS A 48 2.22 6.59 6.48
C CYS A 48 3.13 7.42 5.57
N THR A 49 3.65 6.78 4.53
CA THR A 49 4.30 7.45 3.42
C THR A 49 3.75 6.97 2.08
N ALA A 50 3.94 7.78 1.04
CA ALA A 50 3.61 7.41 -0.34
C ALA A 50 4.60 8.07 -1.30
N PRO A 51 4.80 7.56 -2.52
CA PRO A 51 5.65 8.23 -3.51
C PRO A 51 5.15 9.63 -3.83
N ALA A 52 6.03 10.62 -3.78
CA ALA A 52 5.68 11.96 -4.27
C ALA A 52 5.37 11.93 -5.78
N PRO A 53 4.63 12.91 -6.31
CA PRO A 53 4.44 13.08 -7.76
C PRO A 53 5.74 13.07 -8.56
N GLU A 54 6.79 13.69 -8.04
CA GLU A 54 8.10 13.81 -8.68
C GLU A 54 8.91 12.51 -8.60
N ASN A 55 8.63 11.65 -7.60
CA ASN A 55 9.21 10.32 -7.40
C ASN A 55 10.75 10.27 -7.55
N ARG A 56 11.45 11.31 -7.06
CA ARG A 56 12.92 11.34 -7.10
C ARG A 56 13.51 10.27 -6.18
N PRO A 57 14.72 9.74 -6.51
CA PRO A 57 15.41 8.81 -5.61
C PRO A 57 15.60 9.39 -4.20
N LEU A 58 15.37 8.58 -3.16
CA LEU A 58 15.45 9.00 -1.74
C LEU A 58 16.79 9.67 -1.39
N ILE A 59 17.89 9.22 -2.02
CA ILE A 59 19.22 9.77 -1.80
C ILE A 59 19.37 11.22 -2.28
N GLU A 60 18.56 11.66 -3.24
CA GLU A 60 18.65 13.00 -3.83
C GLU A 60 17.89 14.05 -3.03
N THR A 61 16.93 13.63 -2.19
CA THR A 61 16.05 14.52 -1.42
C THR A 61 16.35 14.52 0.08
N GLY A 62 17.39 13.79 0.50
CA GLY A 62 17.75 13.64 1.90
C GLY A 62 16.90 12.60 2.65
N SER A 63 15.93 11.95 2.00
CA SER A 63 15.07 10.91 2.58
C SER A 63 15.69 9.51 2.66
N HIS A 64 17.02 9.40 2.59
CA HIS A 64 17.76 8.14 2.65
C HIS A 64 17.56 7.32 3.94
N GLU A 65 17.11 7.94 5.03
CA GLU A 65 16.76 7.28 6.30
C GLU A 65 15.23 7.14 6.49
N SER A 66 14.44 7.65 5.54
CA SER A 66 12.97 7.57 5.58
C SER A 66 12.48 6.20 5.15
N HIS A 67 11.52 5.67 5.88
CA HIS A 67 10.87 4.41 5.54
C HIS A 67 9.71 4.68 4.57
N ARG A 68 9.72 3.96 3.45
CA ARG A 68 8.60 3.91 2.52
C ARG A 68 7.65 2.80 2.97
N THR A 69 6.45 3.15 3.42
CA THR A 69 5.40 2.18 3.69
C THR A 69 4.86 1.63 2.38
N GLU A 70 4.35 0.41 2.42
CA GLU A 70 3.60 -0.18 1.31
C GLU A 70 2.23 0.50 1.13
N ALA A 71 1.54 0.16 0.03
CA ALA A 71 0.21 0.69 -0.22
C ALA A 71 -0.77 0.31 0.90
N PHE A 72 -1.41 1.32 1.50
CA PHE A 72 -2.34 1.16 2.63
C PHE A 72 -1.72 0.47 3.85
N GLU A 73 -0.42 0.61 4.04
CA GLU A 73 0.29 0.23 5.27
C GLU A 73 0.45 1.46 6.17
N THR A 74 0.39 1.25 7.48
CA THR A 74 0.66 2.28 8.48
C THR A 74 1.80 1.86 9.40
N THR A 75 2.61 2.85 9.76
CA THR A 75 3.58 2.75 10.84
C THR A 75 2.88 3.08 12.16
N VAL A 76 2.94 2.16 13.12
CA VAL A 76 2.61 2.46 14.52
C VAL A 76 3.92 2.67 15.25
N GLY A 77 4.25 3.93 15.50
CA GLY A 77 5.50 4.30 16.13
C GLY A 77 5.31 4.75 17.57
N PHE A 78 6.32 4.48 18.37
CA PHE A 78 6.35 4.75 19.79
C PHE A 78 7.55 5.61 20.15
N PHE A 79 7.40 6.42 21.18
CA PHE A 79 8.47 7.23 21.73
C PHE A 79 9.34 6.34 22.63
N ASP A 80 10.64 6.23 22.32
CA ASP A 80 11.56 5.29 22.99
C ASP A 80 11.51 5.34 24.53
N PRO A 81 11.39 6.51 25.20
CA PRO A 81 11.29 6.60 26.66
C PRO A 81 10.05 5.96 27.28
N LEU A 82 9.09 5.47 26.49
CA LEU A 82 7.98 4.67 27.01
C LEU A 82 8.42 3.27 27.45
N PHE A 83 9.59 2.82 27.01
CA PHE A 83 10.09 1.48 27.27
C PHE A 83 11.40 1.50 28.04
N GLU A 84 11.58 0.46 28.85
CA GLU A 84 12.86 0.13 29.46
C GLU A 84 13.61 -0.82 28.52
N TRP A 85 14.48 -0.25 27.69
CA TRP A 85 15.24 -1.00 26.68
C TRP A 85 16.42 -1.74 27.29
N SER A 86 16.56 -3.02 26.95
CA SER A 86 17.73 -3.83 27.29
C SER A 86 17.97 -4.89 26.22
N PRO A 87 19.23 -5.30 25.94
CA PRO A 87 19.53 -6.35 24.97
C PRO A 87 18.68 -7.62 25.23
N PRO A 88 18.05 -8.21 24.20
CA PRO A 88 18.27 -8.02 22.75
C PRO A 88 17.51 -6.83 22.12
N TYR A 89 16.99 -5.90 22.92
CA TYR A 89 16.20 -4.74 22.49
C TYR A 89 14.89 -5.13 21.78
N VAL A 90 14.25 -6.16 22.33
CA VAL A 90 12.95 -6.65 21.86
C VAL A 90 11.97 -6.58 23.03
N ILE A 91 10.86 -5.88 22.83
CA ILE A 91 9.73 -5.86 23.76
C ILE A 91 8.60 -6.71 23.17
N SER A 92 8.04 -7.59 24.00
CA SER A 92 6.89 -8.44 23.63
C SER A 92 5.75 -8.22 24.60
N GLY A 93 4.54 -8.64 24.21
CA GLY A 93 3.36 -8.52 25.07
C GLY A 93 2.81 -7.10 25.13
N ILE A 94 3.15 -6.26 24.16
CA ILE A 94 2.51 -4.96 23.97
C ILE A 94 1.04 -5.20 23.64
N VAL A 95 0.16 -4.50 24.35
CA VAL A 95 -1.29 -4.58 24.15
C VAL A 95 -1.85 -3.19 24.02
N ILE A 96 -2.67 -2.97 22.99
CA ILE A 96 -3.50 -1.79 22.89
C ILE A 96 -4.95 -2.23 23.10
N THR A 97 -5.67 -1.53 23.97
CA THR A 97 -7.09 -1.77 24.21
C THR A 97 -7.90 -0.60 23.68
N VAL A 98 -8.83 -0.90 22.78
CA VAL A 98 -9.79 0.05 22.22
C VAL A 98 -11.19 -0.38 22.64
N ASP A 99 -11.91 0.47 23.36
CA ASP A 99 -13.28 0.19 23.82
C ASP A 99 -13.43 -1.15 24.55
N GLY A 100 -12.42 -1.51 25.35
CA GLY A 100 -12.36 -2.76 26.10
C GLY A 100 -11.92 -3.99 25.29
N THR A 101 -11.71 -3.86 23.98
CA THR A 101 -11.15 -4.91 23.13
C THR A 101 -9.63 -4.80 23.09
N SER A 102 -8.92 -5.85 23.50
CA SER A 102 -7.46 -5.87 23.53
C SER A 102 -6.87 -6.47 22.26
N TYR A 103 -5.94 -5.75 21.66
CA TYR A 103 -5.17 -6.11 20.48
C TYR A 103 -3.72 -6.31 20.90
N GLN A 104 -3.21 -7.53 20.72
CA GLN A 104 -1.80 -7.81 20.95
C GLN A 104 -1.01 -7.38 19.72
N LEU A 105 -0.03 -6.50 19.92
CA LEU A 105 0.86 -6.07 18.84
C LEU A 105 2.00 -7.08 18.62
N PRO A 106 2.57 -7.12 17.41
CA PRO A 106 3.84 -7.79 17.16
C PRO A 106 4.94 -7.34 18.14
N PRO A 107 5.98 -8.17 18.36
CA PRO A 107 7.15 -7.72 19.11
C PRO A 107 7.73 -6.44 18.52
N LEU A 108 8.06 -5.50 19.40
CA LEU A 108 8.71 -4.25 19.03
C LEU A 108 10.22 -4.44 19.16
N GLU A 109 10.93 -4.32 18.04
CA GLU A 109 12.39 -4.40 18.00
C GLU A 109 12.97 -3.01 17.80
N LEU A 110 13.80 -2.55 18.74
CA LEU A 110 14.53 -1.29 18.56
C LEU A 110 15.79 -1.55 17.73
N ASN A 111 15.83 -0.97 16.54
CA ASN A 111 17.03 -0.92 15.72
C ASN A 111 17.18 0.44 15.03
N GLU A 112 18.41 0.75 14.60
CA GLU A 112 18.78 2.04 13.99
C GLU A 112 18.01 2.36 12.70
N LEU A 113 17.46 1.34 12.03
CA LEU A 113 16.68 1.56 10.81
C LEU A 113 15.24 1.88 11.17
N GLN A 114 14.56 0.97 11.86
CA GLN A 114 13.11 1.05 12.07
C GLN A 114 12.70 1.94 13.25
N GLY A 115 13.64 2.27 14.15
CA GLY A 115 13.32 2.90 15.43
C GLY A 115 12.37 2.03 16.27
N SER A 116 11.63 2.66 17.19
CA SER A 116 10.57 2.00 17.94
C SER A 116 9.26 2.01 17.17
N ALA A 117 9.17 1.24 16.09
CA ALA A 117 7.94 1.15 15.30
C ALA A 117 7.62 -0.27 14.82
N ILE A 118 6.33 -0.50 14.56
CA ILE A 118 5.83 -1.67 13.83
C ILE A 118 5.05 -1.20 12.60
N TYR A 119 4.85 -2.12 11.66
CA TYR A 119 4.12 -1.88 10.42
C TYR A 119 2.91 -2.80 10.39
N LEU A 120 1.75 -2.22 10.12
CA LEU A 120 0.49 -2.94 10.04
C LEU A 120 -0.27 -2.50 8.79
N PRO A 121 -1.03 -3.38 8.15
CA PRO A 121 -1.99 -2.94 7.14
C PRO A 121 -3.00 -2.00 7.80
N MET A 122 -3.40 -0.92 7.13
CA MET A 122 -4.45 -0.02 7.63
C MET A 122 -5.81 -0.72 7.75
N THR A 123 -5.97 -1.90 7.15
CA THR A 123 -7.12 -2.79 7.31
C THR A 123 -7.05 -3.69 8.53
N ASP A 124 -5.97 -3.64 9.31
CA ASP A 124 -5.85 -4.39 10.56
C ASP A 124 -7.02 -4.02 11.48
N PRO A 125 -7.70 -5.00 12.13
CA PRO A 125 -8.81 -4.73 13.03
C PRO A 125 -8.50 -3.74 14.15
N PHE A 126 -7.26 -3.70 14.64
CA PHE A 126 -6.79 -2.69 15.58
C PHE A 126 -6.86 -1.30 14.96
N ILE A 127 -6.26 -1.11 13.78
CA ILE A 127 -6.22 0.19 13.11
C ILE A 127 -7.62 0.69 12.76
N LEU A 128 -8.47 -0.19 12.21
CA LEU A 128 -9.85 0.15 11.88
C LEU A 128 -10.68 0.56 13.11
N SER A 129 -10.42 -0.06 14.27
CA SER A 129 -11.14 0.27 15.52
C SER A 129 -10.89 1.70 16.01
N LEU A 130 -9.74 2.30 15.66
CA LEU A 130 -9.36 3.65 16.09
C LEU A 130 -10.27 4.74 15.51
N PHE A 131 -10.90 4.50 14.35
CA PHE A 131 -11.80 5.46 13.69
C PHE A 131 -13.12 5.68 14.44
N THR A 132 -13.44 4.79 15.38
CA THR A 132 -14.66 4.86 16.20
C THR A 132 -14.37 4.79 17.69
N ALA A 133 -13.10 4.84 18.09
CA ALA A 133 -12.67 4.65 19.47
C ALA A 133 -13.31 5.68 20.41
N GLN A 134 -13.83 5.20 21.53
CA GLN A 134 -14.30 6.02 22.66
C GLN A 134 -13.31 6.01 23.83
N SER A 135 -12.40 5.04 23.83
CA SER A 135 -11.35 4.85 24.82
C SER A 135 -10.17 4.15 24.18
N LEU A 136 -8.96 4.54 24.61
CA LEU A 136 -7.71 3.99 24.11
C LEU A 136 -6.72 3.86 25.26
N THR A 137 -6.22 2.66 25.48
CA THR A 137 -5.13 2.40 26.44
C THR A 137 -4.03 1.59 25.80
N PHE A 138 -2.80 1.88 26.16
CA PHE A 138 -1.59 1.22 25.68
C PHE A 138 -0.81 0.65 26.85
N ASP A 139 -0.69 -0.67 26.92
CA ASP A 139 0.17 -1.41 27.84
C ASP A 139 1.48 -1.75 27.14
N THR A 140 2.60 -1.35 27.73
CA THR A 140 3.93 -1.57 27.16
C THR A 140 4.39 -3.03 27.19
N GLY A 141 3.64 -3.91 27.87
CA GLY A 141 4.07 -5.28 28.15
C GLY A 141 5.12 -5.35 29.28
N GLN A 142 5.50 -4.21 29.86
CA GLN A 142 6.47 -4.08 30.95
C GLN A 142 5.81 -3.64 32.27
N GLY A 143 4.48 -3.76 32.38
CA GLY A 143 3.72 -3.43 33.58
C GLY A 143 3.39 -1.94 33.73
N THR A 144 3.56 -1.15 32.66
CA THR A 144 3.14 0.25 32.60
C THR A 144 2.07 0.41 31.51
N ALA A 145 0.98 1.08 31.84
CA ALA A 145 -0.10 1.37 30.90
C ALA A 145 -0.43 2.86 30.86
N TYR A 146 -0.71 3.37 29.68
CA TYR A 146 -1.04 4.75 29.38
C TYR A 146 -2.45 4.84 28.83
N ALA A 147 -3.24 5.80 29.31
CA ALA A 147 -4.54 6.12 28.74
C ALA A 147 -4.42 7.33 27.83
N TYR A 148 -4.98 7.25 26.64
CA TYR A 148 -4.99 8.33 25.67
C TYR A 148 -6.41 8.91 25.54
N PRO A 149 -6.55 10.25 25.54
CA PRO A 149 -7.79 10.86 25.05
C PRO A 149 -7.99 10.46 23.58
N VAL A 150 -9.23 10.36 23.12
CA VAL A 150 -9.54 10.01 21.72
C VAL A 150 -10.09 11.19 20.92
N ASP A 151 -10.21 12.37 21.55
CA ASP A 151 -10.67 13.59 20.90
C ASP A 151 -9.75 13.99 19.76
N GLY A 152 -10.29 13.98 18.53
CA GLY A 152 -9.55 14.29 17.30
C GLY A 152 -8.84 13.10 16.65
N LEU A 153 -8.83 11.91 17.28
CA LEU A 153 -8.10 10.74 16.76
C LEU A 153 -8.64 10.30 15.39
N ALA A 154 -9.95 10.09 15.28
CA ALA A 154 -10.56 9.62 14.04
C ALA A 154 -10.41 10.63 12.90
N ASP A 155 -10.57 11.92 13.16
CA ASP A 155 -10.41 12.98 12.15
C ASP A 155 -8.95 13.10 11.72
N GLY A 156 -8.02 13.04 12.67
CA GLY A 156 -6.59 13.06 12.36
C GLY A 156 -6.13 11.82 11.58
N LEU A 157 -6.67 10.64 11.88
CA LEU A 157 -6.42 9.44 11.08
C LEU A 157 -6.95 9.60 9.65
N ARG A 158 -8.16 10.15 9.47
CA ARG A 158 -8.71 10.41 8.13
C ARG A 158 -7.87 11.42 7.35
N GLU A 159 -7.40 12.47 8.00
CA GLU A 159 -6.53 13.46 7.35
C GLU A 159 -5.19 12.85 6.97
N ALA A 160 -4.50 12.21 7.91
CA ALA A 160 -3.17 11.66 7.69
C ALA A 160 -3.20 10.51 6.68
N PHE A 161 -4.06 9.50 6.89
CA PHE A 161 -4.14 8.37 5.98
C PHE A 161 -4.73 8.78 4.64
N GLY A 162 -5.71 9.69 4.61
CA GLY A 162 -6.26 10.24 3.37
C GLY A 162 -5.19 10.83 2.46
N TYR A 163 -4.20 11.53 3.03
CA TYR A 163 -3.09 12.11 2.29
C TYR A 163 -2.23 11.07 1.55
N CYS A 164 -1.80 10.00 2.22
CA CYS A 164 -1.04 8.92 1.60
C CYS A 164 -1.91 8.07 0.66
N ASN A 165 -3.13 7.74 1.10
CA ASN A 165 -4.03 6.83 0.40
C ASN A 165 -4.51 7.41 -0.92
N ALA A 166 -4.76 8.72 -0.99
CA ALA A 166 -5.11 9.40 -2.24
C ALA A 166 -4.04 9.18 -3.31
N ARG A 167 -2.76 9.18 -2.91
CA ARG A 167 -1.64 8.94 -3.82
C ARG A 167 -1.57 7.50 -4.30
N TRP A 168 -1.79 6.52 -3.41
CA TRP A 168 -1.85 5.12 -3.82
C TRP A 168 -3.01 4.83 -4.77
N VAL A 169 -4.16 5.47 -4.55
CA VAL A 169 -5.30 5.42 -5.48
C VAL A 169 -4.97 6.06 -6.82
N GLU A 170 -4.29 7.21 -6.84
CA GLU A 170 -3.82 7.85 -8.07
C GLU A 170 -2.85 6.96 -8.85
N LEU A 171 -1.98 6.22 -8.14
CA LEU A 171 -1.03 5.26 -8.71
C LEU A 171 -1.70 3.94 -9.16
N GLY A 172 -3.02 3.83 -9.06
CA GLY A 172 -3.79 2.69 -9.56
C GLY A 172 -4.02 1.58 -8.54
N THR A 173 -3.64 1.75 -7.27
CA THR A 173 -3.95 0.78 -6.21
C THR A 173 -5.30 1.13 -5.57
N PRO A 174 -6.36 0.32 -5.73
CA PRO A 174 -7.66 0.65 -5.16
C PRO A 174 -7.63 0.56 -3.63
N MET A 175 -8.29 1.51 -2.97
CA MET A 175 -8.42 1.50 -1.51
C MET A 175 -9.19 0.26 -1.04
N PRO A 176 -8.66 -0.51 -0.07
CA PRO A 176 -9.36 -1.67 0.48
C PRO A 176 -10.76 -1.29 1.01
N PRO A 177 -11.82 -2.08 0.75
CA PRO A 177 -13.18 -1.72 1.14
C PRO A 177 -13.36 -1.45 2.65
N ALA A 178 -12.67 -2.21 3.50
CA ALA A 178 -12.72 -2.02 4.95
C ALA A 178 -12.13 -0.67 5.39
N LEU A 179 -11.05 -0.24 4.73
CA LEU A 179 -10.45 1.08 4.94
C LEU A 179 -11.34 2.19 4.35
N ALA A 180 -11.86 2.01 3.13
CA ALA A 180 -12.76 2.98 2.50
C ALA A 180 -14.02 3.24 3.35
N ALA A 181 -14.55 2.22 4.03
CA ALA A 181 -15.70 2.34 4.91
C ALA A 181 -15.47 3.28 6.12
N VAL A 182 -14.24 3.32 6.66
CA VAL A 182 -13.91 4.16 7.83
C VAL A 182 -13.37 5.54 7.44
N MET A 183 -12.85 5.67 6.22
CA MET A 183 -12.31 6.91 5.67
C MET A 183 -13.36 7.98 5.35
N GLY A 184 -14.60 7.58 5.00
CA GLY A 184 -15.70 8.49 4.68
C GLY A 184 -15.60 9.15 3.29
N ASP A 185 -16.74 9.27 2.61
CA ASP A 185 -16.95 9.87 1.27
C ASP A 185 -16.30 9.20 0.05
N ALA A 186 -16.51 7.89 -0.12
CA ALA A 186 -16.69 7.32 -1.46
C ALA A 186 -18.18 6.95 -1.64
N PRO A 187 -18.85 7.35 -2.74
CA PRO A 187 -20.15 6.79 -3.09
C PRO A 187 -20.01 5.27 -3.06
N LEU A 188 -20.96 4.60 -2.42
CA LEU A 188 -21.12 3.15 -2.49
C LEU A 188 -21.19 2.76 -3.98
N ALA A 189 -20.04 2.46 -4.57
CA ALA A 189 -19.98 1.67 -5.79
C ALA A 189 -20.69 0.35 -5.45
N PRO A 190 -21.57 -0.15 -6.35
CA PRO A 190 -22.33 -1.35 -6.09
C PRO A 190 -21.39 -2.47 -5.66
N SER A 191 -21.77 -3.15 -4.58
CA SER A 191 -21.03 -4.22 -3.92
C SER A 191 -20.40 -5.16 -4.96
N ALA A 192 -19.08 -5.10 -5.11
CA ALA A 192 -18.34 -6.18 -5.75
C ALA A 192 -18.50 -7.44 -4.86
N PRO A 193 -18.72 -8.62 -5.44
CA PRO A 193 -18.94 -9.84 -4.66
C PRO A 193 -17.68 -10.18 -3.83
N ALA A 194 -17.92 -10.79 -2.67
CA ALA A 194 -16.90 -11.30 -1.75
C ALA A 194 -15.74 -11.99 -2.48
N SER A 195 -14.51 -11.73 -2.03
CA SER A 195 -13.24 -12.33 -2.43
C SER A 195 -13.41 -13.50 -3.40
N ALA A 196 -13.35 -13.21 -4.70
CA ALA A 196 -13.22 -14.25 -5.69
C ALA A 196 -11.88 -14.94 -5.42
N SER A 197 -11.93 -16.18 -4.93
CA SER A 197 -10.79 -17.08 -4.94
C SER A 197 -10.12 -17.01 -6.30
N LEU A 198 -8.79 -16.92 -6.34
CA LEU A 198 -8.04 -16.93 -7.59
C LEU A 198 -8.50 -18.10 -8.48
N PRO A 199 -8.63 -17.90 -9.80
CA PRO A 199 -8.96 -18.98 -10.72
C PRO A 199 -8.08 -20.20 -10.49
N ALA A 200 -8.70 -21.38 -10.34
CA ALA A 200 -8.01 -22.61 -10.04
C ALA A 200 -6.81 -22.92 -10.98
N PRO A 201 -6.85 -22.63 -12.30
CA PRO A 201 -5.70 -22.82 -13.17
C PRO A 201 -4.46 -22.03 -12.75
N ILE A 202 -4.63 -20.83 -12.20
CA ILE A 202 -3.52 -19.96 -11.77
C ILE A 202 -2.87 -20.54 -10.52
N VAL A 203 -3.68 -20.95 -9.54
CA VAL A 203 -3.21 -21.60 -8.32
C VAL A 203 -2.49 -22.92 -8.65
N GLN A 204 -3.02 -23.69 -9.61
CA GLN A 204 -2.40 -24.93 -10.08
C GLN A 204 -1.07 -24.68 -10.77
N GLN A 205 -0.97 -23.64 -11.59
CA GLN A 205 0.28 -23.28 -12.26
C GLN A 205 1.36 -22.88 -11.24
N ALA A 206 1.02 -22.03 -10.27
CA ALA A 206 1.95 -21.65 -9.20
C ALA A 206 2.39 -22.86 -8.35
N ALA A 207 1.48 -23.78 -8.05
CA ALA A 207 1.83 -25.02 -7.37
C ALA A 207 2.84 -25.83 -8.18
N ALA A 208 2.62 -25.97 -9.49
CA ALA A 208 3.50 -26.67 -10.41
C ALA A 208 4.87 -26.01 -10.59
N SER A 209 5.02 -24.73 -10.25
CA SER A 209 6.29 -24.01 -10.34
C SER A 209 7.37 -24.60 -9.45
N CYS A 210 6.99 -25.18 -8.31
CA CYS A 210 7.93 -25.65 -7.30
C CYS A 210 8.10 -27.17 -7.32
N MET A 211 9.27 -27.65 -6.88
CA MET A 211 9.49 -29.07 -6.67
C MET A 211 8.40 -29.65 -5.75
N ASN A 212 7.89 -30.83 -6.10
CA ASN A 212 6.82 -31.54 -5.39
C ASN A 212 5.45 -30.83 -5.37
N GLY A 213 5.22 -29.78 -6.18
CA GLY A 213 3.90 -29.17 -6.31
C GLY A 213 3.51 -28.24 -5.15
N ALA A 214 4.49 -27.73 -4.38
CA ALA A 214 4.27 -26.97 -3.15
C ALA A 214 4.49 -25.46 -3.31
N GLY A 215 4.23 -24.92 -4.50
CA GLY A 215 4.26 -23.49 -4.76
C GLY A 215 3.00 -22.79 -4.30
N THR A 216 3.16 -21.59 -3.74
CA THR A 216 2.05 -20.77 -3.25
C THR A 216 2.15 -19.36 -3.77
N ILE A 217 0.99 -18.77 -4.06
CA ILE A 217 0.81 -17.38 -4.44
C ILE A 217 -0.45 -16.83 -3.79
N THR A 218 -0.48 -15.53 -3.66
CA THR A 218 -1.61 -14.70 -3.26
C THR A 218 -2.03 -13.84 -4.45
N ARG A 219 -3.10 -13.06 -4.33
CA ARG A 219 -3.56 -12.21 -5.43
C ARG A 219 -2.60 -11.05 -5.67
N GLU A 220 -1.94 -10.62 -4.61
CA GLU A 220 -0.94 -9.57 -4.54
C GLU A 220 0.35 -9.95 -5.29
N ASP A 221 0.61 -11.25 -5.45
CA ASP A 221 1.75 -11.78 -6.21
C ASP A 221 1.52 -11.78 -7.74
N LEU A 222 0.32 -11.38 -8.19
CA LEU A 222 -0.09 -11.35 -9.59
C LEU A 222 -0.27 -9.89 -10.05
N GLN A 223 0.13 -9.61 -11.29
CA GLN A 223 -0.31 -8.40 -11.96
C GLN A 223 -1.63 -8.67 -12.69
N THR A 224 -2.50 -7.67 -12.80
CA THR A 224 -3.83 -7.82 -13.39
C THR A 224 -4.14 -6.69 -14.36
N ALA A 225 -4.77 -7.02 -15.49
CA ALA A 225 -5.22 -6.06 -16.49
C ALA A 225 -6.25 -6.74 -17.42
N ASP A 226 -6.86 -5.98 -18.33
CA ASP A 226 -7.61 -6.53 -19.46
C ASP A 226 -6.69 -6.53 -20.70
N PHE A 227 -6.06 -7.67 -21.01
CA PHE A 227 -5.12 -7.81 -22.13
C PHE A 227 -5.80 -8.23 -23.42
N ASP A 228 -6.94 -8.92 -23.34
CA ASP A 228 -7.68 -9.40 -24.51
C ASP A 228 -8.89 -8.54 -24.91
N GLY A 229 -9.25 -7.55 -24.11
CA GLY A 229 -10.27 -6.55 -24.37
C GLY A 229 -11.69 -7.03 -24.12
N ASP A 230 -11.88 -8.12 -23.36
CA ASP A 230 -13.20 -8.68 -23.06
C ASP A 230 -13.90 -8.04 -21.84
N GLY A 231 -13.21 -7.11 -21.16
CA GLY A 231 -13.69 -6.41 -19.98
C GLY A 231 -13.66 -7.23 -18.69
N GLN A 232 -13.06 -8.42 -18.70
CA GLN A 232 -12.75 -9.22 -17.53
C GLN A 232 -11.26 -9.11 -17.19
N GLU A 233 -10.93 -9.50 -15.96
CA GLU A 233 -9.56 -9.45 -15.47
C GLU A 233 -8.75 -10.66 -15.96
N ASP A 234 -7.61 -10.36 -16.57
CA ASP A 234 -6.54 -11.28 -16.91
C ASP A 234 -5.39 -11.15 -15.90
N PHE A 235 -4.54 -12.18 -15.83
CA PHE A 235 -3.50 -12.28 -14.81
C PHE A 235 -2.13 -12.51 -15.41
N ILE A 236 -1.11 -11.86 -14.85
CA ILE A 236 0.30 -12.19 -15.06
C ILE A 236 0.84 -12.85 -13.79
N LEU A 237 1.32 -14.08 -13.93
CA LEU A 237 2.14 -14.77 -12.93
C LEU A 237 3.61 -14.68 -13.35
N ASN A 238 4.39 -13.87 -12.65
CA ASN A 238 5.85 -13.94 -12.73
C ASN A 238 6.32 -15.07 -11.83
N HIS A 239 6.93 -16.12 -12.37
CA HIS A 239 7.36 -17.26 -11.55
C HIS A 239 8.44 -16.93 -10.52
N ALA A 240 9.04 -15.73 -10.58
CA ALA A 240 9.90 -15.20 -9.53
C ALA A 240 9.16 -14.82 -8.23
N SER A 241 7.84 -14.53 -8.29
CA SER A 241 7.03 -14.22 -7.10
C SER A 241 6.45 -15.47 -6.41
N VAL A 242 6.60 -16.65 -7.01
CA VAL A 242 6.09 -17.90 -6.41
C VAL A 242 6.94 -18.29 -5.20
N THR A 243 6.28 -18.46 -4.06
CA THR A 243 6.93 -18.97 -2.86
C THR A 243 6.98 -20.49 -2.89
N CYS A 244 8.19 -21.06 -2.97
CA CYS A 244 8.44 -22.49 -2.86
C CYS A 244 8.83 -22.87 -1.44
N THR A 245 8.15 -23.85 -0.85
CA THR A 245 8.49 -24.35 0.51
C THR A 245 9.83 -25.08 0.54
N ASP A 246 10.19 -25.79 -0.55
CA ASP A 246 11.46 -26.48 -0.72
C ASP A 246 12.02 -26.27 -2.14
N GLY A 247 13.25 -25.75 -2.25
CA GLY A 247 13.95 -25.56 -3.52
C GLY A 247 13.61 -24.25 -4.26
N MET A 248 14.11 -24.12 -5.49
CA MET A 248 13.83 -22.97 -6.37
C MET A 248 12.72 -23.34 -7.37
N SER A 249 11.99 -22.32 -7.86
CA SER A 249 11.02 -22.49 -8.95
C SER A 249 11.70 -23.10 -10.19
N GLY A 250 11.15 -24.19 -10.71
CA GLY A 250 11.62 -24.84 -11.94
C GLY A 250 11.34 -24.04 -13.22
N PHE A 251 10.56 -22.97 -13.10
CA PHE A 251 10.22 -22.03 -14.17
C PHE A 251 11.17 -20.83 -14.20
N CYS A 252 12.15 -20.78 -13.30
CA CYS A 252 13.23 -19.81 -13.33
C CYS A 252 14.55 -20.49 -13.75
N GLY A 253 15.11 -20.04 -14.87
CA GLY A 253 16.43 -20.44 -15.36
C GLY A 253 17.55 -19.54 -14.82
N ALA A 254 18.74 -19.65 -15.41
CA ALA A 254 19.92 -18.89 -14.96
C ALA A 254 19.80 -17.36 -15.13
N ALA A 255 18.86 -16.88 -15.95
CA ALA A 255 18.77 -15.46 -16.28
C ALA A 255 17.34 -14.92 -16.48
N ASN A 256 16.32 -15.76 -16.59
CA ASN A 256 14.92 -15.37 -16.79
C ASN A 256 13.99 -16.35 -16.08
N CYS A 257 12.82 -15.88 -15.70
CA CYS A 257 11.69 -16.70 -15.30
C CYS A 257 10.63 -16.73 -16.39
N SER A 258 9.82 -17.79 -16.40
CA SER A 258 8.55 -17.77 -17.11
C SER A 258 7.66 -16.68 -16.52
N ILE A 259 6.95 -16.00 -17.41
CA ILE A 259 5.94 -15.01 -17.11
C ILE A 259 4.68 -15.51 -17.83
N ASP A 260 3.76 -16.06 -17.05
CA ASP A 260 2.56 -16.69 -17.56
C ASP A 260 1.41 -15.69 -17.59
N VAL A 261 0.83 -15.48 -18.76
CA VAL A 261 -0.34 -14.62 -18.95
C VAL A 261 -1.59 -15.48 -19.09
N PHE A 262 -2.51 -15.33 -18.16
CA PHE A 262 -3.79 -16.04 -18.12
C PHE A 262 -4.91 -15.12 -18.61
N LEU A 263 -5.51 -15.50 -19.72
CA LEU A 263 -6.60 -14.74 -20.34
C LEU A 263 -7.96 -15.29 -19.91
N SER A 264 -8.84 -14.39 -19.54
CA SER A 264 -10.22 -14.64 -19.15
C SER A 264 -11.04 -15.20 -20.33
N SER A 265 -10.83 -14.71 -21.55
CA SER A 265 -11.43 -15.28 -22.78
C SER A 265 -11.05 -16.75 -23.04
N LEU A 266 -9.95 -17.22 -22.45
CA LEU A 266 -9.49 -18.61 -22.51
C LEU A 266 -9.82 -19.40 -21.25
N ALA A 267 -10.72 -18.88 -20.40
CA ALA A 267 -11.08 -19.45 -19.11
C ALA A 267 -9.85 -19.71 -18.20
N TYR A 268 -8.80 -18.88 -18.36
CA TYR A 268 -7.51 -19.02 -17.68
C TYR A 268 -6.80 -20.35 -17.94
N GLN A 269 -7.17 -21.07 -18.99
CA GLN A 269 -6.52 -22.32 -19.38
C GLN A 269 -5.35 -22.03 -20.32
N GLN A 270 -4.29 -22.84 -20.22
CA GLN A 270 -3.11 -22.77 -21.10
C GLN A 270 -2.50 -21.35 -21.14
N PRO A 271 -1.84 -20.89 -20.07
CA PRO A 271 -1.27 -19.56 -20.05
C PRO A 271 -0.31 -19.34 -21.22
N ARG A 272 -0.22 -18.09 -21.67
CA ARG A 272 0.78 -17.69 -22.67
C ARG A 272 2.05 -17.36 -21.93
N GLU A 273 3.06 -18.20 -22.14
CA GLU A 273 4.37 -18.02 -21.55
C GLU A 273 5.16 -16.97 -22.33
N LEU A 274 5.65 -15.97 -21.61
CA LEU A 274 6.69 -15.04 -22.00
C LEU A 274 7.93 -15.30 -21.13
N LEU A 275 9.12 -14.96 -21.61
CA LEU A 275 10.36 -15.14 -20.84
C LEU A 275 10.98 -13.79 -20.53
N GLY A 276 11.23 -13.52 -19.24
CA GLY A 276 11.87 -12.29 -18.79
C GLY A 276 12.31 -12.35 -17.34
N ILE A 277 12.96 -11.30 -16.86
CA ILE A 277 13.21 -11.10 -15.42
C ILE A 277 12.04 -10.39 -14.72
N GLY A 278 11.14 -9.81 -15.52
CA GLY A 278 9.95 -9.11 -15.06
C GLY A 278 9.05 -8.73 -16.23
N ALA A 279 7.85 -8.29 -15.90
CA ALA A 279 6.89 -7.74 -16.84
C ALA A 279 6.31 -6.46 -16.25
N GLU A 280 6.02 -5.52 -17.13
CA GLU A 280 5.35 -4.27 -16.83
C GLU A 280 4.12 -4.15 -17.73
N ILE A 281 2.99 -3.77 -17.14
CA ILE A 281 1.76 -3.48 -17.88
C ILE A 281 1.87 -2.06 -18.41
N VAL A 282 1.76 -1.89 -19.73
CA VAL A 282 1.87 -0.58 -20.36
C VAL A 282 0.64 -0.25 -21.21
N PRO A 283 0.10 0.99 -21.15
CA PRO A 283 -0.94 1.42 -22.07
C PRO A 283 -0.36 1.60 -23.48
N LEU A 284 -1.10 1.16 -24.49
CA LEU A 284 -0.72 1.29 -25.90
C LEU A 284 -1.41 2.50 -26.55
N ALA A 285 -0.80 3.01 -27.62
CA ALA A 285 -1.30 4.19 -28.32
C ALA A 285 -2.68 4.00 -28.97
N ASP A 286 -3.09 2.75 -29.22
CA ASP A 286 -4.40 2.40 -29.75
C ASP A 286 -5.45 2.13 -28.66
N GLY A 287 -5.10 2.37 -27.39
CA GLY A 287 -5.99 2.20 -26.24
C GLY A 287 -6.02 0.77 -25.68
N ARG A 288 -5.27 -0.18 -26.26
CA ARG A 288 -5.13 -1.52 -25.69
C ARG A 288 -4.11 -1.56 -24.56
N THR A 289 -4.13 -2.65 -23.80
CA THR A 289 -3.13 -2.95 -22.77
C THR A 289 -2.03 -3.83 -23.36
N GLY A 290 -0.78 -3.43 -23.16
CA GLY A 290 0.40 -4.18 -23.57
C GLY A 290 1.21 -4.69 -22.39
N ILE A 291 2.11 -5.64 -22.67
CA ILE A 291 3.05 -6.22 -21.71
C ILE A 291 4.46 -5.93 -22.18
N GLN A 292 5.17 -5.07 -21.46
CA GLN A 292 6.57 -4.79 -21.67
C GLN A 292 7.40 -5.77 -20.85
N ILE A 293 8.20 -6.60 -21.52
CA ILE A 293 9.08 -7.56 -20.84
C ILE A 293 10.39 -6.87 -20.47
N ALA A 294 10.86 -7.12 -19.25
CA ALA A 294 12.19 -6.76 -18.81
C ALA A 294 13.14 -7.97 -18.92
N GLY A 295 14.41 -7.73 -19.22
CA GLY A 295 15.43 -8.75 -19.35
C GLY A 295 16.83 -8.22 -19.09
N SER A 296 17.80 -9.12 -19.07
CA SER A 296 19.21 -8.74 -18.90
C SER A 296 19.69 -7.84 -20.05
N PHE A 297 20.74 -7.05 -19.78
CA PHE A 297 21.38 -6.18 -20.79
C PHE A 297 21.69 -6.90 -22.10
N SER A 298 22.14 -8.17 -22.04
CA SER A 298 22.47 -8.97 -23.22
C SER A 298 21.25 -9.40 -24.06
N LEU A 299 20.05 -9.33 -23.49
CA LEU A 299 18.78 -9.65 -24.16
C LEU A 299 17.99 -8.40 -24.55
N CYS A 300 18.04 -7.35 -23.72
CA CYS A 300 17.07 -6.24 -23.74
C CYS A 300 17.73 -4.84 -23.75
N GLY A 301 19.05 -4.76 -23.90
CA GLY A 301 19.76 -3.48 -24.09
C GLY A 301 19.94 -2.64 -22.82
N GLN A 302 20.37 -1.38 -22.95
CA GLN A 302 20.75 -0.51 -21.83
C GLN A 302 19.63 -0.26 -20.82
N ASP A 303 18.39 -0.19 -21.29
CA ASP A 303 17.25 0.19 -20.46
C ASP A 303 16.59 -1.02 -19.78
N GLY A 304 17.11 -2.24 -20.03
CA GLY A 304 16.58 -3.48 -19.46
C GLY A 304 15.23 -3.91 -20.04
N LEU A 305 14.66 -3.16 -21.00
CA LEU A 305 13.37 -3.42 -21.62
C LEU A 305 13.52 -4.09 -22.99
N CYS A 306 12.88 -5.24 -23.17
CA CYS A 306 12.97 -6.01 -24.41
C CYS A 306 12.21 -5.29 -25.54
N PRO A 307 12.47 -5.59 -26.83
CA PRO A 307 12.00 -4.75 -27.93
C PRO A 307 10.47 -4.58 -27.95
N GLY A 308 9.99 -3.40 -27.53
CA GLY A 308 8.58 -2.98 -27.59
C GLY A 308 7.61 -3.79 -26.71
N PRO A 309 6.47 -3.20 -26.34
CA PRO A 309 5.44 -3.93 -25.63
C PRO A 309 4.76 -4.96 -26.53
N GLN A 310 4.38 -6.08 -25.93
CA GLN A 310 3.61 -7.13 -26.58
C GLN A 310 2.12 -6.90 -26.36
N VAL A 311 1.31 -7.19 -27.37
CA VAL A 311 -0.15 -7.05 -27.32
C VAL A 311 -0.81 -8.34 -27.80
N TRP A 312 -1.97 -8.66 -27.24
CA TRP A 312 -2.78 -9.77 -27.70
C TRP A 312 -3.39 -9.49 -29.08
N ASP A 313 -3.24 -10.41 -30.02
CA ASP A 313 -3.82 -10.34 -31.37
C ASP A 313 -5.05 -11.26 -31.57
N GLY A 314 -5.53 -11.90 -30.49
CA GLY A 314 -6.57 -12.93 -30.54
C GLY A 314 -6.04 -14.37 -30.55
N THR A 315 -4.74 -14.56 -30.78
CA THR A 315 -4.09 -15.89 -30.86
C THR A 315 -2.81 -15.96 -30.01
N SER A 316 -1.99 -14.93 -30.07
CA SER A 316 -0.68 -14.83 -29.41
C SER A 316 -0.37 -13.40 -28.97
N PHE A 317 0.60 -13.27 -28.06
CA PHE A 317 1.23 -11.99 -27.78
C PHE A 317 2.24 -11.68 -28.89
N VAL A 318 2.03 -10.57 -29.58
CA VAL A 318 2.88 -10.10 -30.68
C VAL A 318 3.43 -8.71 -30.36
N LEU A 319 4.57 -8.34 -30.95
CA LEU A 319 5.11 -7.00 -30.78
C LEU A 319 4.13 -5.96 -31.32
N PHE A 320 3.85 -4.94 -30.51
CA PHE A 320 3.06 -3.79 -30.93
C PHE A 320 3.89 -2.91 -31.87
N ASP A 321 3.45 -2.78 -33.12
CA ASP A 321 4.09 -1.98 -34.17
C ASP A 321 3.48 -0.58 -34.34
N GLY A 322 2.43 -0.25 -33.57
CA GLY A 322 1.54 0.91 -33.70
C GLY A 322 2.05 2.26 -33.16
N GLY A 323 3.36 2.52 -33.23
CA GLY A 323 3.95 3.84 -32.97
C GLY A 323 4.34 4.10 -31.51
N ALA A 324 5.53 4.67 -31.32
CA ALA A 324 6.12 4.96 -30.01
C ALA A 324 5.29 5.97 -29.21
N VAL A 325 5.01 5.66 -27.94
CA VAL A 325 4.72 6.68 -26.94
C VAL A 325 6.00 7.48 -26.75
N GLN A 326 5.95 8.80 -26.97
CA GLN A 326 7.08 9.70 -26.76
C GLN A 326 7.59 9.56 -25.31
N SER A 327 8.85 9.16 -25.15
CA SER A 327 9.61 9.39 -23.94
C SER A 327 9.57 10.90 -23.64
N ALA A 328 9.20 11.28 -22.40
CA ALA A 328 9.27 12.68 -21.98
C ALA A 328 10.69 13.25 -22.21
N PRO A 329 10.83 14.52 -22.62
CA PRO A 329 12.12 15.06 -23.02
C PRO A 329 13.09 15.15 -21.82
N THR A 330 14.31 14.65 -22.01
CA THR A 330 15.42 14.77 -21.06
C THR A 330 15.72 16.25 -20.78
N PRO A 331 15.80 16.71 -19.53
CA PRO A 331 16.22 18.08 -19.22
C PRO A 331 17.70 18.24 -19.59
N THR A 332 18.00 19.20 -20.46
CA THR A 332 19.38 19.60 -20.75
C THR A 332 19.89 20.47 -19.62
N VAL A 333 20.87 19.96 -18.86
CA VAL A 333 21.60 20.74 -17.85
C VAL A 333 22.52 21.74 -18.57
N PRO A 334 22.43 23.06 -18.29
CA PRO A 334 23.38 24.03 -18.84
C PRO A 334 24.78 23.74 -18.29
N LYS A 335 25.77 23.71 -19.18
CA LYS A 335 27.18 23.77 -18.79
C LYS A 335 27.55 25.22 -18.49
N ASP A 336 27.85 25.50 -17.24
CA ASP A 336 28.81 26.53 -16.85
C ASP A 336 30.08 25.83 -16.31
#